data_AF-A0A3D4V2C6-F1
#
_entry.id   AF-A0A3D4V2C6-F1
#
_cell.length_a   1.000
_cell.length_b   1.000
_cell.length_c   1.000
_cell.angle_alpha   90.00
_cell.angle_beta   90.00
_cell.angle_gamma   90.00
#
_symmetry.space_group_name_H-M   'P 1'
#
loop_
_entity.id
_entity.type
_entity.pdbx_description
1 polymer ?
#
loop_
_entity_poly.entity_id
_entity_poly.type
_entity_poly.pdbx_seq_one_letter_code
_entity_poly.pdbx_strand_id
1 'polypeptide(L)'
;SFLDEVITWREVGFHFAHHVDNYDEFESLPNWAKTTMEEHKDDVREYVYSLEEFELSKTHDEIWNAAQTQLREEGIIHNYLRMLWGKKIIEWTPDHRTALEYMIELNNKYAIDGRDPNSYSGIFWCFGRFDRAWQERDIFGKLRYMTSESTRKKVKLDQYLAKYGNQKSLI
;
A
#
# COMPACT_ATOMS: atom_id res chain seq x y z
N SER A 1 16.31 8.34 -12.96
CA SER A 1 15.66 7.88 -11.71
C SER A 1 15.10 9.06 -10.95
N PHE A 2 15.88 9.92 -10.27
CA PHE A 2 15.31 11.06 -9.51
C PHE A 2 14.38 12.00 -10.31
N LEU A 3 14.80 12.45 -11.50
CA LEU A 3 13.96 13.34 -12.33
C LEU A 3 12.65 12.70 -12.78
N ASP A 4 12.64 11.38 -12.98
CA ASP A 4 11.43 10.67 -13.39
C ASP A 4 10.41 10.60 -12.24
N GLU A 5 10.88 10.41 -11.01
CA GLU A 5 10.02 10.45 -9.82
C GLU A 5 9.46 11.85 -9.55
N VAL A 6 10.32 12.88 -9.54
CA VAL A 6 9.93 14.25 -9.13
C VAL A 6 9.20 15.03 -10.23
N ILE A 7 9.36 14.64 -11.50
CA ILE A 7 8.66 15.24 -12.64
C ILE A 7 7.56 14.29 -13.10
N THR A 8 7.91 13.14 -13.69
CA THR A 8 6.91 12.28 -14.34
C THR A 8 5.86 11.76 -13.35
N TRP A 9 6.27 11.02 -12.31
CA TRP A 9 5.32 10.38 -11.39
C TRP A 9 4.55 11.40 -10.57
N ARG A 10 5.23 12.46 -10.11
CA ARG A 10 4.59 13.55 -9.40
C ARG A 10 3.52 14.23 -10.26
N GLU A 11 3.88 14.67 -11.46
CA GLU A 11 2.95 15.43 -12.31
C GLU A 11 1.82 14.54 -12.86
N VAL A 12 2.06 13.24 -13.08
CA VAL A 12 0.99 12.28 -13.43
C VAL A 12 -0.09 12.22 -12.35
N GLY A 13 0.30 12.22 -11.07
CA GLY A 13 -0.65 12.21 -9.96
C GLY A 13 -1.51 13.46 -9.91
N PHE A 14 -0.87 14.64 -10.00
CA PHE A 14 -1.59 15.92 -10.08
C PHE A 14 -2.48 16.03 -11.32
N HIS A 15 -1.99 15.62 -12.48
CA HIS A 15 -2.75 15.63 -13.72
C HIS A 15 -4.01 14.75 -13.61
N PHE A 16 -3.88 13.54 -13.05
CA PHE A 16 -5.02 12.64 -12.90
C PHE A 16 -6.07 13.20 -11.94
N ALA A 17 -5.65 13.69 -10.77
CA ALA A 17 -6.55 14.29 -9.79
C ALA A 17 -7.24 15.57 -10.31
N HIS A 18 -6.59 16.31 -11.22
CA HIS A 18 -7.21 17.48 -11.85
C HIS A 18 -8.32 17.13 -12.85
N HIS A 19 -8.24 15.97 -13.52
CA HIS A 19 -9.15 15.61 -14.62
C HIS A 19 -10.19 14.54 -14.24
N VAL A 20 -10.01 13.87 -13.10
CA VAL A 20 -10.90 12.81 -12.63
C VAL A 20 -11.45 13.23 -11.28
N ASP A 21 -12.71 13.68 -11.25
CA ASP A 21 -13.32 14.23 -10.04
C ASP A 21 -13.31 13.24 -8.86
N ASN A 22 -13.48 11.94 -9.15
CA ASN A 22 -13.49 10.87 -8.16
C ASN A 22 -12.17 10.09 -8.10
N TYR A 23 -11.04 10.78 -8.28
CA TYR A 23 -9.71 10.16 -8.33
C TYR A 23 -9.34 9.40 -7.03
N ASP A 24 -10.02 9.65 -5.94
CA ASP A 24 -9.85 9.04 -4.63
C ASP A 24 -10.90 7.96 -4.30
N GLU A 25 -11.78 7.63 -5.25
CA GLU A 25 -12.79 6.57 -5.12
C GLU A 25 -12.38 5.31 -5.89
N PHE A 26 -12.74 4.12 -5.37
CA PHE A 26 -12.44 2.80 -5.97
C PHE A 26 -12.87 2.72 -7.45
N GLU A 27 -13.95 3.41 -7.80
CA GLU A 27 -14.63 3.42 -9.09
C GLU A 27 -13.75 3.99 -10.21
N SER A 28 -12.81 4.87 -9.86
CA SER A 28 -11.81 5.45 -10.77
C SER A 28 -10.68 4.49 -11.14
N LEU A 29 -10.63 3.29 -10.55
CA LEU A 29 -9.69 2.24 -10.95
C LEU A 29 -10.01 1.73 -12.37
N PRO A 30 -8.97 1.29 -13.10
CA PRO A 30 -9.17 0.76 -14.45
C PRO A 30 -10.04 -0.49 -14.42
N ASN A 31 -10.87 -0.68 -15.46
CA ASN A 31 -11.84 -1.78 -15.51
C ASN A 31 -11.20 -3.16 -15.34
N TRP A 32 -10.01 -3.39 -15.90
CA TRP A 32 -9.31 -4.66 -15.76
C TRP A 32 -8.99 -5.00 -14.29
N ALA A 33 -8.66 -3.99 -13.47
CA ALA A 33 -8.35 -4.18 -12.07
C ALA A 33 -9.62 -4.42 -11.26
N LYS A 34 -10.70 -3.68 -11.55
CA LYS A 34 -12.01 -3.92 -10.92
C LYS A 34 -12.54 -5.32 -11.21
N THR A 35 -12.45 -5.77 -12.47
CA THR A 35 -12.88 -7.12 -12.86
C THR A 35 -12.09 -8.20 -12.13
N THR A 36 -10.76 -8.13 -12.11
CA THR A 36 -9.96 -9.17 -11.45
C THR A 36 -10.16 -9.17 -9.93
N MET A 37 -10.33 -8.01 -9.30
CA MET A 37 -10.63 -7.97 -7.86
C MET A 37 -12.00 -8.55 -7.51
N GLU A 38 -12.99 -8.38 -8.39
CA GLU A 38 -14.33 -8.98 -8.23
C GLU A 38 -14.30 -10.50 -8.41
N GLU A 39 -13.54 -11.00 -9.40
CA GLU A 39 -13.35 -12.44 -9.63
C GLU A 39 -12.72 -13.16 -8.42
N HIS A 40 -11.91 -12.44 -7.64
CA HIS A 40 -11.16 -12.96 -6.49
C HIS A 40 -11.72 -12.50 -5.13
N LYS A 41 -12.95 -11.98 -5.07
CA LYS A 41 -13.53 -11.45 -3.82
C LYS A 41 -13.72 -12.54 -2.74
N ASP A 42 -14.08 -13.75 -3.18
CA ASP A 42 -14.45 -14.90 -2.34
C ASP A 42 -13.23 -15.79 -2.00
N ASP A 43 -12.03 -15.39 -2.43
CA ASP A 43 -10.80 -16.11 -2.12
C ASP A 43 -10.53 -16.13 -0.62
N VAL A 44 -10.06 -17.28 -0.13
CA VAL A 44 -9.74 -17.46 1.28
C VAL A 44 -8.46 -16.70 1.63
N ARG A 45 -8.54 -15.87 2.67
CA ARG A 45 -7.41 -15.10 3.20
C ARG A 45 -6.89 -15.75 4.48
N GLU A 46 -5.60 -16.05 4.52
CA GLU A 46 -4.95 -16.69 5.67
C GLU A 46 -4.97 -15.81 6.92
N TYR A 47 -4.76 -14.50 6.73
CA TYR A 47 -4.81 -13.49 7.79
C TYR A 47 -5.82 -12.41 7.43
N VAL A 48 -6.53 -11.91 8.44
CA VAL A 48 -7.42 -10.75 8.32
C VAL A 48 -7.21 -9.89 9.56
N TYR A 49 -6.64 -8.70 9.38
CA TYR A 49 -6.39 -7.75 10.47
C TYR A 49 -7.41 -6.62 10.46
N SER A 50 -7.76 -6.16 11.66
CA SER A 50 -8.51 -4.93 11.86
C SER A 50 -7.66 -3.69 11.54
N LEU A 51 -8.33 -2.54 11.33
CA LEU A 51 -7.65 -1.26 11.16
C LEU A 51 -6.72 -0.95 12.35
N GLU A 52 -7.15 -1.25 13.58
CA GLU A 52 -6.36 -1.00 14.80
C GLU A 52 -5.10 -1.88 14.84
N GLU A 53 -5.20 -3.15 14.45
CA GLU A 53 -4.04 -4.04 14.37
C GLU A 53 -3.03 -3.53 13.34
N PHE A 54 -3.49 -3.10 12.15
CA PHE A 54 -2.60 -2.44 11.20
C PHE A 54 -2.02 -1.15 11.79
N GLU A 55 -2.83 -0.27 12.35
CA GLU A 55 -2.42 1.02 12.92
C GLU A 55 -1.28 0.86 13.95
N LEU A 56 -1.40 -0.14 14.81
CA LEU A 56 -0.48 -0.45 15.90
C LEU A 56 0.68 -1.38 15.49
N SER A 57 0.87 -1.63 14.20
CA SER A 57 1.92 -2.53 13.68
C SER A 57 1.79 -3.98 14.18
N LYS A 58 0.60 -4.51 14.42
CA LYS A 58 0.37 -5.83 15.03
C LYS A 58 0.04 -6.91 14.00
N THR A 59 0.88 -7.07 12.99
CA THR A 59 0.77 -8.19 12.04
C THR A 59 1.81 -9.27 12.34
N HIS A 60 1.68 -10.44 11.69
CA HIS A 60 2.69 -11.49 11.72
C HIS A 60 4.01 -11.11 11.00
N ASP A 61 4.02 -10.07 10.17
CA ASP A 61 5.15 -9.73 9.30
C ASP A 61 6.00 -8.59 9.89
N GLU A 62 7.23 -8.90 10.30
CA GLU A 62 8.13 -7.92 10.91
C GLU A 62 8.53 -6.77 9.97
N ILE A 63 8.61 -7.01 8.65
CA ILE A 63 8.98 -5.98 7.67
C ILE A 63 7.81 -5.02 7.51
N TRP A 64 6.59 -5.53 7.44
CA TRP A 64 5.39 -4.71 7.40
C TRP A 64 5.24 -3.88 8.67
N ASN A 65 5.40 -4.53 9.83
CA ASN A 65 5.31 -3.86 11.14
C ASN A 65 6.34 -2.73 11.27
N ALA A 66 7.58 -2.95 10.84
CA ALA A 66 8.62 -1.93 10.84
C ALA A 66 8.27 -0.75 9.90
N ALA A 67 7.70 -1.05 8.73
CA ALA A 67 7.26 -0.03 7.78
C ALA A 67 6.15 0.87 8.34
N GLN A 68 5.16 0.25 8.97
CA GLN A 68 4.09 0.96 9.65
C GLN A 68 4.58 1.75 10.86
N THR A 69 5.51 1.20 11.65
CA THR A 69 6.12 1.92 12.78
C THR A 69 6.86 3.17 12.31
N GLN A 70 7.63 3.09 11.22
CA GLN A 70 8.27 4.28 10.64
C GLN A 70 7.22 5.34 10.25
N LEU A 71 6.15 4.91 9.56
CA LEU A 71 5.09 5.82 9.15
C LEU A 71 4.45 6.52 10.36
N ARG A 72 4.10 5.76 11.41
CA ARG A 72 3.47 6.28 12.63
C ARG A 72 4.38 7.21 13.42
N GLU A 73 5.66 6.90 13.56
CA GLU A 73 6.59 7.63 14.44
C GLU A 73 7.27 8.82 13.76
N GLU A 74 7.56 8.72 12.46
CA GLU A 74 8.31 9.75 11.72
C GLU A 74 7.48 10.47 10.65
N GLY A 75 6.27 10.01 10.38
CA GLY A 75 5.40 10.57 9.35
C GLY A 75 5.90 10.37 7.92
N ILE A 76 6.89 9.49 7.73
CA ILE A 76 7.46 9.11 6.44
C ILE A 76 7.57 7.59 6.38
N ILE A 77 7.57 7.03 5.17
CA ILE A 77 7.77 5.61 4.94
C ILE A 77 8.73 5.42 3.77
N HIS A 78 9.68 4.49 3.90
CA HIS A 78 10.62 4.20 2.83
C HIS A 78 9.87 3.83 1.53
N ASN A 79 10.17 4.51 0.41
CA ASN A 79 9.39 4.41 -0.84
C ASN A 79 9.14 2.97 -1.31
N TYR A 80 10.16 2.10 -1.30
CA TYR A 80 9.97 0.70 -1.68
C TYR A 80 9.04 -0.07 -0.72
N LEU A 81 9.11 0.27 0.58
CA LEU A 81 8.28 -0.36 1.60
C LEU A 81 6.85 0.17 1.57
N ARG A 82 6.59 1.40 1.09
CA ARG A 82 5.22 1.92 0.88
C ARG A 82 4.43 1.03 -0.10
N MET A 83 5.09 0.55 -1.16
CA MET A 83 4.48 -0.40 -2.10
C MET A 83 4.18 -1.75 -1.44
N LEU A 84 5.16 -2.33 -0.72
CA LEU A 84 4.94 -3.59 0.01
C LEU A 84 3.82 -3.44 1.04
N TRP A 85 3.86 -2.36 1.82
CA TRP A 85 2.90 -2.00 2.86
C TRP A 85 1.47 -2.03 2.32
N GLY A 86 1.23 -1.36 1.19
CA GLY A 86 -0.09 -1.35 0.55
C GLY A 86 -0.51 -2.71 0.01
N LYS A 87 0.40 -3.44 -0.63
CA LYS A 87 0.12 -4.79 -1.14
C LYS A 87 -0.25 -5.77 -0.02
N LYS A 88 0.38 -5.67 1.13
CA LYS A 88 0.06 -6.52 2.29
C LYS A 88 -1.27 -6.16 2.94
N ILE A 89 -1.67 -4.88 2.96
CA ILE A 89 -3.02 -4.51 3.41
C ILE A 89 -4.08 -5.17 2.51
N ILE A 90 -3.87 -5.21 1.19
CA ILE A 90 -4.77 -5.94 0.26
C ILE A 90 -4.84 -7.43 0.61
N GLU A 91 -3.71 -8.05 0.92
CA GLU A 91 -3.64 -9.49 1.24
C GLU A 91 -4.33 -9.83 2.57
N TRP A 92 -4.33 -8.91 3.55
CA TRP A 92 -4.75 -9.19 4.92
C TRP A 92 -5.95 -8.36 5.41
N THR A 93 -6.82 -7.93 4.50
CA THR A 93 -8.12 -7.31 4.81
C THR A 93 -9.26 -8.15 4.24
N PRO A 94 -10.50 -8.04 4.74
CA PRO A 94 -11.61 -8.87 4.27
C PRO A 94 -11.90 -8.77 2.77
N ASP A 95 -11.65 -7.61 2.17
CA ASP A 95 -11.92 -7.33 0.76
C ASP A 95 -11.12 -6.10 0.27
N HIS A 96 -11.11 -5.91 -1.05
CA HIS A 96 -10.34 -4.85 -1.70
C HIS A 96 -10.81 -3.42 -1.39
N ARG A 97 -12.10 -3.21 -1.08
CA ARG A 97 -12.62 -1.89 -0.70
C ARG A 97 -12.19 -1.56 0.73
N THR A 98 -12.32 -2.51 1.64
CA THR A 98 -11.79 -2.37 3.01
C THR A 98 -10.28 -2.12 3.00
N ALA A 99 -9.52 -2.80 2.13
CA ALA A 99 -8.10 -2.53 1.93
C ALA A 99 -7.82 -1.07 1.55
N LEU A 100 -8.58 -0.53 0.60
CA LEU A 100 -8.43 0.84 0.12
C LEU A 100 -8.74 1.85 1.23
N GLU A 101 -9.84 1.65 1.95
CA GLU A 101 -10.24 2.49 3.09
C GLU A 101 -9.16 2.53 4.16
N TYR A 102 -8.62 1.37 4.55
CA TYR A 102 -7.54 1.30 5.54
C TYR A 102 -6.27 1.99 5.06
N MET A 103 -5.90 1.81 3.80
CA MET A 103 -4.72 2.47 3.23
C MET A 103 -4.87 3.99 3.23
N ILE A 104 -6.04 4.51 2.84
CA ILE A 104 -6.33 5.95 2.82
C ILE A 104 -6.30 6.51 4.25
N GLU A 105 -6.98 5.86 5.20
CA GLU A 105 -7.04 6.29 6.59
C GLU A 105 -5.63 6.38 7.21
N LEU A 106 -4.87 5.28 7.16
CA LEU A 106 -3.53 5.22 7.76
C LEU A 106 -2.57 6.21 7.09
N ASN A 107 -2.61 6.33 5.76
CA ASN A 107 -1.76 7.25 5.05
C ASN A 107 -2.10 8.71 5.36
N ASN A 108 -3.38 9.07 5.38
CA ASN A 108 -3.81 10.45 5.65
C ASN A 108 -3.61 10.85 7.12
N LYS A 109 -3.71 9.88 8.04
CA LYS A 109 -3.49 10.08 9.48
C LYS A 109 -2.04 10.36 9.81
N TYR A 110 -1.10 9.61 9.23
CA TYR A 110 0.31 9.62 9.65
C TYR A 110 1.26 10.28 8.66
N ALA A 111 1.03 10.14 7.35
CA ALA A 111 2.01 10.60 6.38
C ALA A 111 2.01 12.13 6.30
N ILE A 112 3.19 12.74 6.48
CA ILE A 112 3.39 14.19 6.29
C ILE A 112 3.10 14.59 4.84
N ASP A 113 3.37 13.67 3.91
CA ASP A 113 3.07 13.80 2.48
C ASP A 113 1.71 13.18 2.07
N GLY A 114 0.83 12.88 3.04
CA GLY A 114 -0.51 12.36 2.79
C GLY A 114 -1.50 13.44 2.35
N ARG A 115 -2.74 13.03 2.00
CA ARG A 115 -3.80 13.92 1.49
C ARG A 115 -3.36 14.74 0.27
N ASP A 116 -2.49 14.16 -0.54
CA ASP A 116 -1.89 14.75 -1.75
C ASP A 116 -2.21 13.87 -2.97
N PRO A 117 -2.39 14.43 -4.19
CA PRO A 117 -2.62 13.64 -5.40
C PRO A 117 -1.62 12.50 -5.63
N ASN A 118 -0.36 12.66 -5.20
CA ASN A 118 0.65 11.60 -5.28
C ASN A 118 0.39 10.48 -4.29
N SER A 119 -0.06 10.82 -3.08
CA SER A 119 -0.41 9.84 -2.06
C SER A 119 -1.55 8.94 -2.54
N TYR A 120 -2.61 9.53 -3.12
CA TYR A 120 -3.68 8.77 -3.76
C TYR A 120 -3.18 7.98 -4.96
N SER A 121 -2.32 8.56 -5.80
CA SER A 121 -1.74 7.83 -6.94
C SER A 121 -0.92 6.61 -6.49
N GLY A 122 -0.14 6.73 -5.41
CA GLY A 122 0.64 5.61 -4.84
C GLY A 122 -0.25 4.54 -4.20
N ILE A 123 -1.30 4.94 -3.48
CA ILE A 123 -2.31 4.00 -2.94
C ILE A 123 -3.02 3.28 -4.08
N PHE A 124 -3.54 3.99 -5.06
CA PHE A 124 -4.30 3.41 -6.16
C PHE A 124 -3.44 2.64 -7.17
N TRP A 125 -2.15 2.97 -7.27
CA TRP A 125 -1.18 2.10 -7.93
C TRP A 125 -1.16 0.72 -7.28
N CYS A 126 -1.44 0.65 -5.97
CA CYS A 126 -1.53 -0.64 -5.30
C CYS A 126 -2.61 -1.55 -5.90
N PHE A 127 -3.68 -0.94 -6.41
CA PHE A 127 -4.86 -1.55 -7.02
C PHE A 127 -4.84 -1.46 -8.56
N GLY A 128 -3.70 -1.20 -9.19
CA GLY A 128 -3.54 -1.28 -10.65
C GLY A 128 -3.66 0.04 -11.41
N ARG A 129 -3.84 1.19 -10.74
CA ARG A 129 -3.73 2.49 -11.42
C ARG A 129 -2.30 2.71 -11.92
N PHE A 130 -2.15 3.11 -13.18
CA PHE A 130 -0.84 3.30 -13.84
C PHE A 130 0.06 2.05 -13.86
N ASP A 131 -0.49 0.87 -13.61
CA ASP A 131 0.19 -0.42 -13.79
C ASP A 131 -0.52 -1.25 -14.87
N ARG A 132 0.09 -2.37 -15.23
CA ARG A 132 -0.47 -3.37 -16.13
C ARG A 132 -0.92 -4.61 -15.36
N ALA A 133 -1.68 -5.48 -16.01
CA ALA A 133 -2.02 -6.81 -15.49
C ALA A 133 -0.77 -7.70 -15.37
N TRP A 134 -0.72 -8.48 -14.29
CA TRP A 134 0.32 -9.47 -13.97
C TRP A 134 -0.23 -10.90 -14.03
N GLN A 135 0.64 -11.87 -13.75
CA GLN A 135 0.22 -13.26 -13.59
C GLN A 135 -0.81 -13.36 -12.45
N GLU A 136 -1.91 -14.04 -12.73
CA GLU A 136 -3.04 -14.23 -11.83
C GLU A 136 -2.66 -15.03 -10.59
N ARG A 137 -3.17 -14.61 -9.43
CA ARG A 137 -2.94 -15.23 -8.11
C ARG A 137 -4.17 -15.05 -7.24
N ASP A 138 -4.36 -15.97 -6.30
CA ASP A 138 -5.39 -15.84 -5.27
C ASP A 138 -5.26 -14.49 -4.55
N ILE A 139 -6.40 -13.93 -4.16
CA ILE A 139 -6.62 -12.63 -3.54
C ILE A 139 -6.33 -11.47 -4.49
N PHE A 140 -5.16 -11.43 -5.14
CA PHE A 140 -4.72 -10.31 -5.96
C PHE A 140 -5.29 -10.31 -7.38
N GLY A 141 -5.75 -11.46 -7.86
CA GLY A 141 -5.97 -11.68 -9.28
C GLY A 141 -4.76 -11.23 -10.09
N LYS A 142 -4.97 -10.31 -11.02
CA LYS A 142 -3.93 -9.76 -11.91
C LYS A 142 -3.23 -8.51 -11.36
N LEU A 143 -3.48 -8.11 -10.12
CA LEU A 143 -2.71 -7.05 -9.47
C LEU A 143 -1.25 -7.51 -9.27
N ARG A 144 -0.31 -6.56 -9.28
CA ARG A 144 1.10 -6.89 -9.04
C ARG A 144 1.29 -7.49 -7.64
N TYR A 145 1.85 -8.68 -7.51
CA TYR A 145 2.13 -9.25 -6.20
C TYR A 145 3.48 -8.80 -5.62
N MET A 146 3.58 -8.66 -4.29
CA MET A 146 4.83 -8.39 -3.57
C MET A 146 4.92 -9.20 -2.27
N THR A 147 6.11 -9.76 -2.01
CA THR A 147 6.40 -10.54 -0.79
C THR A 147 7.49 -9.87 0.04
N SER A 148 7.41 -10.05 1.35
CA SER A 148 8.44 -9.62 2.29
C SER A 148 9.76 -10.39 2.09
N GLU A 149 9.71 -11.68 1.71
CA GLU A 149 10.90 -12.46 1.37
C GLU A 149 11.68 -11.85 0.19
N SER A 150 10.99 -11.55 -0.92
CA SER A 150 11.62 -10.86 -2.07
C SER A 150 12.11 -9.46 -1.70
N THR A 151 11.44 -8.76 -0.79
CA THR A 151 11.84 -7.42 -0.33
C THR A 151 13.13 -7.48 0.49
N ARG A 152 13.27 -8.46 1.38
CA ARG A 152 14.50 -8.69 2.15
C ARG A 152 15.73 -8.92 1.26
N LYS A 153 15.55 -9.55 0.10
CA LYS A 153 16.64 -9.76 -0.88
C LYS A 153 17.02 -8.49 -1.64
N LYS A 154 16.09 -7.53 -1.79
CA LYS A 154 16.26 -6.31 -2.60
C LYS A 154 16.67 -5.09 -1.79
N VAL A 155 16.22 -4.98 -0.55
CA VAL A 155 16.42 -3.82 0.32
C VAL A 155 17.28 -4.25 1.50
N LYS A 156 18.29 -3.44 1.86
CA LYS A 156 19.13 -3.68 3.04
C LYS A 156 18.34 -3.31 4.30
N LEU A 157 17.70 -4.31 4.90
CA LEU A 157 16.73 -4.08 5.99
C LEU A 157 17.32 -4.21 7.39
N ASP A 158 18.57 -4.66 7.59
CA ASP A 158 19.09 -4.95 8.94
C ASP A 158 19.03 -3.73 9.87
N GLN A 159 19.52 -2.57 9.42
CA GLN A 159 19.46 -1.33 10.20
C GLN A 159 18.02 -0.81 10.33
N TYR A 160 17.20 -1.03 9.30
CA TYR A 160 15.80 -0.62 9.28
C TYR A 160 14.99 -1.38 10.34
N LEU A 161 15.12 -2.71 10.38
CA LEU A 161 14.48 -3.58 11.36
C LEU A 161 15.03 -3.36 12.76
N ALA A 162 16.33 -3.12 12.92
CA ALA A 162 16.90 -2.76 14.23
C ALA A 162 16.30 -1.46 14.80
N LYS A 163 15.97 -0.50 13.92
CA LYS A 163 15.39 0.80 14.32
C LYS A 163 13.88 0.73 14.57
N TYR A 164 13.12 0.12 13.66
CA TYR A 164 11.65 0.19 13.66
C TYR A 164 10.94 -1.15 13.98
N GLY A 165 11.68 -2.27 14.02
CA GLY A 165 11.11 -3.59 14.29
C GLY A 165 10.76 -3.84 15.77
N ASN A 166 11.42 -3.13 16.69
CA ASN A 166 11.08 -3.18 18.11
C ASN A 166 9.91 -2.24 18.39
N GLN A 167 8.70 -2.80 18.49
CA GLN A 167 7.54 -2.06 18.98
C GLN A 167 7.78 -1.67 20.44
N LYS A 168 8.24 -0.45 20.68
CA LYS A 168 8.14 0.13 22.02
C LYS A 168 6.66 0.25 22.30
N SER A 169 6.13 -0.61 23.19
CA SER A 169 4.80 -0.40 23.73
C SER A 169 4.80 1.00 24.34
N LEU A 170 4.05 1.91 23.72
CA LEU A 170 3.72 3.19 24.33
C LEU A 170 2.80 2.84 25.51
N ILE A 171 3.40 2.74 26.69
CA ILE A 171 2.69 2.72 27.97
C ILE A 171 2.18 4.12 28.26
#